data_AF-A0A955U974-F1
#
_entry.id   AF-A0A955U974-F1
#
_cell.length_a   1.000
_cell.length_b   1.000
_cell.length_c   1.000
_cell.angle_alpha   90.00
_cell.angle_beta   90.00
_cell.angle_gamma   90.00
#
_symmetry.space_group_name_H-M   'P 1'
#
loop_
_entity.id
_entity.type
_entity.pdbx_description
1 polymer ?
#
loop_
_entity_poly.entity_id
_entity_poly.type
_entity_poly.pdbx_seq_one_letter_code
_entity_poly.pdbx_strand_id
1 'polypeptide(L)'
;MMSGYTSLSLWRSIAIILTAIVLLAFTQGCTTNLKPIQDFANLSAESAQYTTLVDEYLDFPNRQKRYQPVSRHANLDVMAQDRAAQKTALLFRQSIIETYMKSLGRLAADEIVDNTEELAQLSAALEAQVPTNPQEAEAYKKIAGLVTTVAVKRWRQDQLQNLIAQANPPIQQTLESLHQIVSDGFGGDLQTEEAAIQNYYMTLTMESQDPAGKAALAEWKEFRISQVHNRSEALQIYGKVLDQISDGHQRLFDQRLNLSKKEVLQQVGDSVKDIRSLLKTIKNL
;
A
#
# COMPACT_ATOMS: atom_id res chain seq x y z
N MET A 1 44.55 -52.01 -50.99
CA MET A 1 44.82 -51.52 -49.62
C MET A 1 44.31 -50.09 -49.50
N MET A 2 43.06 -49.89 -49.08
CA MET A 2 42.51 -48.58 -48.75
C MET A 2 41.61 -48.75 -47.53
N SER A 3 42.08 -48.28 -46.36
CA SER A 3 41.29 -48.15 -45.14
C SER A 3 42.12 -47.27 -44.20
N GLY A 4 41.68 -46.02 -43.96
CA GLY A 4 42.44 -45.11 -43.10
C GLY A 4 41.87 -43.70 -42.88
N TYR A 5 40.71 -43.35 -43.44
CA TYR A 5 40.21 -41.95 -43.39
C TYR A 5 38.92 -41.73 -42.59
N THR A 6 38.36 -42.74 -41.94
CA THR A 6 37.05 -42.62 -41.27
C THR A 6 37.10 -42.28 -39.77
N SER A 7 38.26 -42.30 -39.10
CA SER A 7 38.31 -42.11 -37.63
C SER A 7 38.45 -40.65 -37.17
N LEU A 8 39.03 -39.74 -37.98
CA LEU A 8 39.27 -38.36 -37.56
C LEU A 8 38.02 -37.45 -37.57
N SER A 9 37.00 -37.75 -38.39
CA SER A 9 35.79 -36.93 -38.47
C SER A 9 34.85 -37.14 -37.28
N LEU A 10 34.77 -38.37 -36.78
CA LEU A 10 33.96 -38.74 -35.61
C LEU A 10 34.41 -38.03 -34.34
N TRP A 11 35.71 -37.91 -34.10
CA TRP A 11 36.26 -37.23 -32.92
C TRP A 11 36.03 -35.72 -32.93
N ARG A 12 36.10 -35.09 -34.11
CA ARG A 12 35.78 -33.65 -34.27
C ARG A 12 34.30 -33.37 -34.04
N SER A 13 33.41 -34.23 -34.53
CA SER A 13 31.96 -34.09 -34.32
C SER A 13 31.56 -34.30 -32.86
N ILE A 14 32.17 -35.27 -32.16
CA ILE A 14 31.93 -35.51 -30.73
C ILE A 14 32.39 -34.31 -29.88
N ALA A 15 33.56 -33.72 -30.20
CA ALA A 15 34.05 -32.53 -29.50
C ALA A 15 33.14 -31.30 -29.69
N ILE A 16 32.61 -31.08 -30.90
CA ILE A 16 31.68 -29.97 -31.18
C ILE A 16 30.35 -30.17 -30.43
N ILE A 17 29.82 -31.40 -30.39
CA ILE A 17 28.58 -31.72 -29.67
C ILE A 17 28.77 -31.56 -28.16
N LEU A 18 29.89 -32.01 -27.58
CA LEU A 18 30.20 -31.82 -26.16
C LEU A 18 30.37 -30.33 -25.80
N THR A 19 30.99 -29.54 -26.67
CA THR A 19 31.14 -28.09 -26.44
C THR A 19 29.80 -27.36 -26.52
N ALA A 20 28.91 -27.77 -27.43
CA ALA A 20 27.56 -27.23 -27.54
C ALA A 20 26.67 -27.60 -26.32
N ILE A 21 26.81 -28.82 -25.78
CA ILE A 21 26.07 -29.26 -24.58
C ILE A 21 26.56 -28.51 -23.33
N VAL A 22 27.87 -28.27 -23.19
CA VAL A 22 28.42 -27.47 -22.08
C VAL A 22 27.98 -26.00 -22.19
N LEU A 23 27.93 -25.41 -23.39
CA LEU A 23 27.38 -24.06 -23.56
C LEU A 23 25.87 -23.96 -23.25
N LEU A 24 25.08 -25.00 -23.56
CA LEU A 24 23.66 -25.07 -23.24
C LEU A 24 23.39 -25.31 -21.74
N ALA A 25 24.32 -25.95 -21.02
CA ALA A 25 24.23 -26.13 -19.57
C ALA A 25 24.44 -24.83 -18.78
N PHE A 26 25.17 -23.84 -19.33
CA PHE A 26 25.35 -22.52 -18.71
C PHE A 26 24.26 -21.51 -19.06
N THR A 27 23.33 -21.83 -19.99
CA THR A 27 22.17 -20.97 -20.28
C THR A 27 20.95 -21.27 -19.41
N GLN A 28 21.04 -22.24 -18.50
CA GLN A 28 20.10 -22.34 -17.38
C GLN A 28 20.47 -21.26 -16.35
N GLY A 29 20.32 -20.00 -16.76
CA GLY A 29 20.36 -18.87 -15.84
C GLY A 29 19.42 -19.21 -14.70
N CYS A 30 19.94 -19.25 -13.48
CA CYS A 30 19.15 -19.48 -12.28
C CYS A 30 17.94 -18.54 -12.35
N THR A 31 16.76 -19.07 -12.64
CA THR A 31 15.51 -18.31 -12.54
C THR A 31 15.28 -18.10 -11.06
N THR A 32 15.90 -17.05 -10.52
CA THR A 32 15.72 -16.66 -9.14
C THR A 32 14.23 -16.44 -8.92
N ASN A 33 13.63 -17.29 -8.10
CA ASN A 33 12.21 -17.22 -7.78
C ASN A 33 11.98 -16.04 -6.82
N LEU A 34 11.58 -14.89 -7.36
CA LEU A 34 11.25 -13.69 -6.59
C LEU A 34 9.76 -13.61 -6.26
N LYS A 35 9.04 -14.73 -6.34
CA LYS A 35 7.59 -14.80 -6.07
C LYS A 35 7.19 -14.17 -4.72
N PRO A 36 7.91 -14.38 -3.60
CA PRO A 36 7.58 -13.68 -2.36
C PRO A 36 7.62 -12.15 -2.48
N ILE A 37 8.56 -11.59 -3.25
CA ILE A 37 8.65 -10.14 -3.49
C ILE A 37 7.47 -9.69 -4.36
N GLN A 38 7.12 -10.46 -5.40
CA GLN A 38 5.93 -10.21 -6.21
C GLN A 38 4.66 -10.21 -5.36
N ASP A 39 4.48 -11.21 -4.51
CA ASP A 39 3.31 -11.35 -3.63
C ASP A 39 3.22 -10.21 -2.62
N PHE A 40 4.35 -9.83 -2.03
CA PHE A 40 4.45 -8.68 -1.14
C PHE A 40 4.04 -7.39 -1.85
N ALA A 41 4.57 -7.15 -3.03
CA ALA A 41 4.28 -5.95 -3.80
C ALA A 41 2.81 -5.90 -4.22
N ASN A 42 2.27 -6.99 -4.75
CA ASN A 42 0.86 -7.06 -5.16
C ASN A 42 -0.10 -6.86 -3.98
N LEU A 43 0.17 -7.50 -2.83
CA LEU A 43 -0.67 -7.35 -1.65
C LEU A 43 -0.55 -5.95 -1.04
N SER A 44 0.64 -5.35 -1.07
CA SER A 44 0.85 -3.96 -0.62
C SER A 44 0.08 -2.98 -1.52
N ALA A 45 0.05 -3.21 -2.83
CA ALA A 45 -0.75 -2.44 -3.77
C ALA A 45 -2.25 -2.56 -3.49
N GLU A 46 -2.77 -3.79 -3.29
CA GLU A 46 -4.18 -4.01 -2.89
C GLU A 46 -4.50 -3.30 -1.58
N SER A 47 -3.59 -3.36 -0.61
CA SER A 47 -3.76 -2.72 0.71
C SER A 47 -3.84 -1.20 0.62
N ALA A 48 -3.06 -0.59 -0.28
CA ALA A 48 -3.09 0.85 -0.52
C ALA A 48 -4.46 1.31 -1.05
N GLN A 49 -5.20 0.45 -1.75
CA GLN A 49 -6.54 0.73 -2.28
C GLN A 49 -7.67 0.66 -1.23
N TYR A 50 -7.36 0.48 0.05
CA TYR A 50 -8.37 0.52 1.10
C TYR A 50 -8.86 1.97 1.32
N THR A 51 -9.86 2.39 0.56
CA THR A 51 -10.40 3.76 0.57
C THR A 51 -11.51 3.99 1.59
N THR A 52 -12.00 2.95 2.26
CA THR A 52 -13.10 3.05 3.24
C THR A 52 -12.82 4.12 4.30
N LEU A 53 -11.57 4.22 4.77
CA LEU A 53 -11.17 5.23 5.76
C LEU A 53 -11.25 6.65 5.22
N VAL A 54 -10.98 6.85 3.92
CA VAL A 54 -11.14 8.14 3.27
C VAL A 54 -12.62 8.52 3.23
N ASP A 55 -13.51 7.59 2.86
CA ASP A 55 -14.95 7.86 2.87
C ASP A 55 -15.47 8.15 4.29
N GLU A 56 -14.99 7.42 5.30
CA GLU A 56 -15.32 7.67 6.70
C GLU A 56 -14.85 9.03 7.21
N TYR A 57 -13.65 9.46 6.80
CA TYR A 57 -13.08 10.77 7.09
C TYR A 57 -13.92 11.89 6.47
N LEU A 58 -14.35 11.72 5.22
CA LEU A 58 -15.18 12.71 4.52
C LEU A 58 -16.57 12.84 5.15
N ASP A 59 -17.13 11.73 5.63
CA ASP A 59 -18.48 11.70 6.18
C ASP A 59 -18.56 12.11 7.66
N PHE A 60 -17.42 12.14 8.37
CA PHE A 60 -17.37 12.54 9.79
C PHE A 60 -18.13 13.84 10.12
N PRO A 61 -17.96 14.97 9.40
CA PRO A 61 -18.66 16.21 9.74
C PRO A 61 -20.18 16.07 9.62
N ASN A 62 -20.67 15.26 8.68
CA ASN A 62 -22.09 15.01 8.51
C ASN A 62 -22.66 14.14 9.65
N ARG A 63 -21.94 13.08 10.05
CA ARG A 63 -22.33 12.26 11.20
C ARG A 63 -22.37 13.06 12.50
N GLN A 64 -21.38 13.94 12.69
CA GLN A 64 -21.27 14.81 13.86
C GLN A 64 -22.50 15.71 14.07
N LYS A 65 -23.13 16.20 12.99
CA LYS A 65 -24.32 17.09 13.11
C LYS A 65 -25.45 16.47 13.91
N ARG A 66 -25.57 15.13 13.92
CA ARG A 66 -26.57 14.41 14.72
C ARG A 66 -26.39 14.60 16.22
N TYR A 67 -25.14 14.69 16.67
CA TYR A 67 -24.78 14.69 18.08
C TYR A 67 -24.37 16.08 18.60
N GLN A 68 -24.30 17.07 17.70
CA GLN A 68 -23.86 18.42 17.98
C GLN A 68 -25.03 19.41 17.89
N PRO A 69 -25.02 20.49 18.70
CA PRO A 69 -26.05 21.52 18.63
C PRO A 69 -26.04 22.23 17.28
N VAL A 70 -27.20 22.76 16.87
CA VAL A 70 -27.39 23.46 15.58
C VAL A 70 -26.40 24.62 15.39
N SER A 71 -26.00 25.29 16.47
CA SER A 71 -24.99 26.36 16.44
C SER A 71 -23.61 25.92 15.92
N ARG A 72 -23.31 24.62 15.92
CA ARG A 72 -22.06 24.04 15.39
C ARG A 72 -22.18 23.61 13.92
N HIS A 73 -23.38 23.54 13.35
CA HIS A 73 -23.61 22.95 12.03
C HIS A 73 -22.87 23.70 10.92
N ALA A 74 -22.85 25.04 10.94
CA ALA A 74 -22.12 25.83 9.96
C ALA A 74 -20.61 25.52 9.93
N ASN A 75 -20.00 25.29 11.10
CA ASN A 75 -18.58 24.91 11.17
C ASN A 75 -18.34 23.50 10.63
N LEU A 76 -19.29 22.58 10.85
CA LEU A 76 -19.24 21.22 10.30
C LEU A 76 -19.45 21.22 8.77
N ASP A 77 -20.26 22.14 8.24
CA ASP A 77 -20.42 22.34 6.79
C ASP A 77 -19.13 22.82 6.13
N VAL A 78 -18.46 23.80 6.74
CA VAL A 78 -17.14 24.26 6.28
C VAL A 78 -16.13 23.10 6.33
N MET A 79 -16.09 22.36 7.43
CA MET A 79 -15.22 21.18 7.54
C MET A 79 -15.51 20.13 6.46
N ALA A 80 -16.77 19.88 6.12
CA ALA A 80 -17.13 18.95 5.05
C ALA A 80 -16.59 19.42 3.68
N GLN A 81 -16.66 20.72 3.39
CA GLN A 81 -16.11 21.29 2.16
C GLN A 81 -14.58 21.19 2.12
N ASP A 82 -13.91 21.52 3.22
CA ASP A 82 -12.44 21.42 3.32
C ASP A 82 -11.98 19.97 3.11
N ARG A 83 -12.67 19.01 3.73
CA ARG A 83 -12.36 17.59 3.57
C ARG A 83 -12.63 17.07 2.17
N ALA A 84 -13.72 17.51 1.53
CA ALA A 84 -13.99 17.19 0.13
C ALA A 84 -12.86 17.67 -0.78
N ALA A 85 -12.27 18.85 -0.52
CA ALA A 85 -11.10 19.34 -1.24
C ALA A 85 -9.83 18.51 -0.95
N GLN A 86 -9.70 17.94 0.26
CA GLN A 86 -8.58 17.07 0.64
C GLN A 86 -8.69 15.64 0.09
N LYS A 87 -9.89 15.18 -0.31
CA LYS A 87 -10.12 13.81 -0.83
C LYS A 87 -9.08 13.43 -1.89
N THR A 88 -8.88 14.31 -2.86
CA THR A 88 -7.97 14.06 -3.98
C THR A 88 -6.54 13.82 -3.47
N ALA A 89 -6.08 14.60 -2.50
CA ALA A 89 -4.73 14.46 -1.94
C ALA A 89 -4.53 13.15 -1.16
N LEU A 90 -5.57 12.65 -0.50
CA LEU A 90 -5.52 11.36 0.21
C LEU A 90 -5.49 10.18 -0.77
N LEU A 91 -6.42 10.16 -1.74
CA LEU A 91 -6.45 9.13 -2.77
C LEU A 91 -5.17 9.13 -3.62
N PHE A 92 -4.58 10.30 -3.80
CA PHE A 92 -3.33 10.44 -4.53
C PHE A 92 -2.16 9.74 -3.80
N ARG A 93 -2.01 9.94 -2.49
CA ARG A 93 -1.01 9.21 -1.68
C ARG A 93 -1.16 7.69 -1.81
N GLN A 94 -2.38 7.20 -1.78
CA GLN A 94 -2.69 5.77 -1.97
C GLN A 94 -2.28 5.29 -3.37
N SER A 95 -2.61 6.05 -4.41
CA SER A 95 -2.26 5.75 -5.80
C SER A 95 -0.74 5.67 -6.04
N ILE A 96 0.05 6.47 -5.32
CA ILE A 96 1.52 6.43 -5.40
C ILE A 96 2.05 5.11 -4.85
N ILE A 97 1.60 4.71 -3.67
CA ILE A 97 1.98 3.44 -3.05
C ILE A 97 1.57 2.29 -3.97
N GLU A 98 0.34 2.33 -4.48
CA GLU A 98 -0.19 1.33 -5.41
C GLU A 98 0.66 1.22 -6.69
N THR A 99 0.91 2.34 -7.37
CA THR A 99 1.65 2.38 -8.65
C THR A 99 3.07 1.88 -8.47
N TYR A 100 3.74 2.32 -7.40
CA TYR A 100 5.07 1.86 -7.06
C TYR A 100 5.10 0.34 -6.81
N MET A 101 4.19 -0.15 -5.96
CA MET A 101 4.14 -1.56 -5.58
C MET A 101 3.75 -2.46 -6.75
N LYS A 102 2.81 -2.07 -7.61
CA LYS A 102 2.50 -2.79 -8.86
C LYS A 102 3.74 -2.95 -9.74
N SER A 103 4.54 -1.90 -9.85
CA SER A 103 5.74 -1.90 -10.67
C SER A 103 6.85 -2.78 -10.10
N LEU A 104 7.02 -2.74 -8.78
CA LEU A 104 7.89 -3.66 -8.06
C LEU A 104 7.45 -5.11 -8.28
N GLY A 105 6.15 -5.38 -8.23
CA GLY A 105 5.55 -6.70 -8.49
C GLY A 105 5.80 -7.21 -9.91
N ARG A 106 5.50 -6.39 -10.92
CA ARG A 106 5.74 -6.70 -12.34
C ARG A 106 7.23 -6.98 -12.61
N LEU A 107 8.14 -6.17 -12.05
CA LEU A 107 9.58 -6.42 -12.12
C LEU A 107 9.99 -7.75 -11.48
N ALA A 108 9.46 -8.06 -10.30
CA ALA A 108 9.76 -9.33 -9.62
C ALA A 108 9.23 -10.54 -10.41
N ALA A 109 8.19 -10.36 -11.22
CA ALA A 109 7.57 -11.36 -12.07
C ALA A 109 8.30 -11.63 -13.40
N ASP A 110 9.34 -10.85 -13.74
CA ASP A 110 9.95 -10.83 -15.08
C ASP A 110 8.99 -10.34 -16.18
N GLU A 111 8.00 -9.53 -15.80
CA GLU A 111 7.05 -8.95 -16.75
C GLU A 111 7.57 -7.62 -17.29
N ILE A 112 7.19 -7.31 -18.54
CA ILE A 112 7.41 -5.98 -19.10
C ILE A 112 6.56 -5.00 -18.29
N VAL A 113 7.23 -4.04 -17.68
CA VAL A 113 6.57 -2.96 -16.96
C VAL A 113 6.17 -1.88 -17.96
N ASP A 114 4.89 -1.86 -18.33
CA ASP A 114 4.24 -0.72 -18.96
C ASP A 114 3.30 -0.08 -17.94
N ASN A 115 3.67 1.09 -17.43
CA ASN A 115 2.85 1.87 -16.52
C ASN A 115 2.36 3.17 -17.17
N THR A 116 2.36 3.26 -18.51
CA THR A 116 2.15 4.54 -19.21
C THR A 116 0.81 5.16 -18.82
N GLU A 117 -0.24 4.36 -18.68
CA GLU A 117 -1.56 4.82 -18.26
C GLU A 117 -1.59 5.23 -16.78
N GLU A 118 -1.07 4.39 -15.88
CA GLU A 118 -1.02 4.69 -14.44
C GLU A 118 -0.17 5.94 -14.17
N LEU A 119 0.92 6.14 -14.91
CA LEU A 119 1.78 7.32 -14.83
C LEU A 119 1.14 8.56 -15.43
N ALA A 120 0.35 8.43 -16.50
CA ALA A 120 -0.42 9.54 -17.04
C ALA A 120 -1.49 9.98 -16.03
N GLN A 121 -2.19 9.04 -15.39
CA GLN A 121 -3.14 9.32 -14.32
C GLN A 121 -2.46 9.96 -13.11
N LEU A 122 -1.30 9.45 -12.70
CA LEU A 122 -0.51 9.99 -11.60
C LEU A 122 -0.03 11.43 -11.91
N SER A 123 0.45 11.67 -13.13
CA SER A 123 0.92 13.00 -13.57
C SER A 123 -0.24 13.99 -13.63
N ALA A 124 -1.39 13.61 -14.19
CA ALA A 124 -2.58 14.45 -14.22
C ALA A 124 -3.10 14.78 -12.81
N ALA A 125 -3.06 13.82 -11.88
CA ALA A 125 -3.44 14.05 -10.49
C ALA A 125 -2.45 14.95 -9.73
N LEU A 126 -1.15 14.86 -10.05
CA LEU A 126 -0.10 15.77 -9.57
C LEU A 126 -0.33 17.20 -10.04
N GLU A 127 -0.67 17.40 -11.32
CA GLU A 127 -0.94 18.71 -11.91
C GLU A 127 -2.23 19.33 -11.38
N ALA A 128 -3.22 18.50 -11.05
CA ALA A 128 -4.49 18.93 -10.46
C ALA A 128 -4.38 19.30 -8.97
N GLN A 129 -3.24 19.01 -8.32
CA GLN A 129 -3.02 19.31 -6.90
C GLN A 129 -2.14 20.53 -6.70
N VAL A 130 -2.59 21.43 -5.82
CA VAL A 130 -1.67 22.34 -5.14
C VAL A 130 -0.88 21.51 -4.15
N PRO A 131 0.47 21.43 -4.23
CA PRO A 131 1.27 20.73 -3.25
C PRO A 131 0.94 21.23 -1.84
N THR A 132 0.27 20.42 -1.03
CA THR A 132 0.04 20.75 0.38
C THR A 132 1.35 20.64 1.18
N ASN A 133 2.33 19.88 0.68
CA ASN A 133 3.67 19.77 1.22
C ASN A 133 4.72 19.67 0.07
N PRO A 134 5.73 20.56 0.01
CA PRO A 134 6.82 20.50 -0.98
C PRO A 134 7.63 19.20 -0.96
N GLN A 135 7.81 18.59 0.22
CA GLN A 135 8.58 17.35 0.35
C GLN A 135 7.83 16.17 -0.26
N GLU A 136 6.52 16.13 -0.09
CA GLU A 136 5.67 15.13 -0.73
C GLU A 136 5.68 15.29 -2.26
N ALA A 137 5.51 16.50 -2.76
CA ALA A 137 5.58 16.76 -4.21
C ALA A 137 6.91 16.30 -4.84
N GLU A 138 8.02 16.47 -4.13
CA GLU A 138 9.33 15.98 -4.57
C GLU A 138 9.43 14.45 -4.51
N ALA A 139 8.94 13.82 -3.44
CA ALA A 139 8.86 12.37 -3.33
C ALA A 139 8.03 11.76 -4.47
N TYR A 140 6.94 12.43 -4.84
CA TYR A 140 6.06 12.01 -5.93
C TYR A 140 6.72 12.10 -7.29
N LYS A 141 7.35 13.24 -7.61
CA LYS A 141 8.12 13.40 -8.86
C LYS A 141 9.21 12.34 -8.99
N LYS A 142 9.89 12.03 -7.88
CA LYS A 142 10.90 10.96 -7.83
C LYS A 142 10.28 9.60 -8.12
N ILE A 143 9.21 9.21 -7.43
CA ILE A 143 8.56 7.91 -7.69
C ILE A 143 8.10 7.84 -9.15
N ALA A 144 7.37 8.83 -9.65
CA ALA A 144 6.90 8.88 -11.03
C ALA A 144 8.05 8.71 -12.06
N GLY A 145 9.18 9.40 -11.85
CA GLY A 145 10.36 9.27 -12.70
C GLY A 145 11.07 7.91 -12.61
N LEU A 146 10.98 7.22 -11.46
CA LEU A 146 11.54 5.90 -11.30
C LEU A 146 10.73 4.84 -12.05
N VAL A 147 9.39 4.92 -11.99
CA VAL A 147 8.52 3.94 -12.63
C VAL A 147 8.48 4.04 -14.16
N THR A 148 8.81 5.20 -14.74
CA THR A 148 8.98 5.37 -16.20
C THR A 148 10.26 4.72 -16.73
N THR A 149 11.32 4.67 -15.92
CA THR A 149 12.68 4.29 -16.37
C THR A 149 12.91 2.77 -16.40
N VAL A 150 11.96 1.97 -15.90
CA VAL A 150 12.07 0.50 -15.75
C VAL A 150 11.99 -0.27 -17.09
N ALA A 151 11.85 0.43 -18.21
CA ALA A 151 11.66 -0.16 -19.52
C ALA A 151 12.93 -0.88 -20.07
N VAL A 152 12.83 -2.21 -20.23
CA VAL A 152 13.51 -3.03 -21.27
C VAL A 152 14.98 -3.47 -21.06
N LYS A 153 15.61 -3.36 -19.87
CA LYS A 153 16.95 -3.96 -19.68
C LYS A 153 16.85 -5.41 -19.18
N ARG A 154 17.55 -6.32 -19.88
CA ARG A 154 17.70 -7.78 -19.64
C ARG A 154 18.21 -8.18 -18.23
N TRP A 155 18.43 -7.21 -17.34
CA TRP A 155 19.06 -7.37 -16.03
C TRP A 155 18.03 -7.06 -14.92
N ARG A 156 16.97 -7.88 -14.83
CA ARG A 156 15.87 -7.77 -13.86
C ARG A 156 16.31 -7.45 -12.44
N GLN A 157 17.34 -8.15 -11.95
CA GLN A 157 17.81 -8.00 -10.57
C GLN A 157 18.47 -6.65 -10.31
N ASP A 158 19.20 -6.10 -11.29
CA ASP A 158 19.78 -4.76 -11.22
C ASP A 158 18.69 -3.67 -11.26
N GLN A 159 17.67 -3.85 -12.10
CA GLN A 159 16.52 -2.93 -12.14
C GLN A 159 15.74 -2.94 -10.83
N LEU A 160 15.50 -4.12 -10.26
CA LEU A 160 14.85 -4.27 -8.95
C LEU A 160 15.67 -3.61 -7.84
N GLN A 161 16.98 -3.83 -7.83
CA GLN A 161 17.92 -3.19 -6.89
C GLN A 161 17.87 -1.66 -6.99
N ASN A 162 17.96 -1.13 -8.20
CA ASN A 162 17.98 0.30 -8.46
C ASN A 162 16.63 0.95 -8.14
N LEU A 163 15.51 0.28 -8.47
CA LEU A 163 14.17 0.76 -8.14
C LEU A 163 13.99 0.82 -6.62
N ILE A 164 14.30 -0.26 -5.90
CA ILE A 164 14.20 -0.31 -4.43
C ILE A 164 15.11 0.75 -3.80
N ALA A 165 16.36 0.87 -4.25
CA ALA A 165 17.33 1.81 -3.68
C ALA A 165 16.85 3.27 -3.81
N GLN A 166 16.40 3.66 -4.99
CA GLN A 166 16.01 5.04 -5.26
C GLN A 166 14.63 5.39 -4.69
N ALA A 167 13.71 4.41 -4.65
CA ALA A 167 12.36 4.62 -4.16
C ALA A 167 12.25 4.52 -2.63
N ASN A 168 13.22 3.95 -1.91
CA ASN A 168 13.12 3.78 -0.45
C ASN A 168 12.85 5.09 0.30
N PRO A 169 13.65 6.16 0.18
CA PRO A 169 13.33 7.40 0.89
C PRO A 169 11.93 7.96 0.59
N PRO A 170 11.50 8.15 -0.68
CA PRO A 170 10.18 8.72 -0.96
C PRO A 170 9.00 7.80 -0.62
N ILE A 171 9.14 6.47 -0.74
CA ILE A 171 8.05 5.55 -0.38
C ILE A 171 7.87 5.48 1.14
N GLN A 172 8.97 5.45 1.90
CA GLN A 172 8.95 5.46 3.36
C GLN A 172 8.28 6.72 3.88
N GLN A 173 8.64 7.88 3.32
CA GLN A 173 7.99 9.15 3.64
C GLN A 173 6.50 9.17 3.30
N THR A 174 6.09 8.58 2.17
CA THR A 174 4.67 8.52 1.77
C THR A 174 3.87 7.62 2.72
N LEU A 175 4.43 6.47 3.10
CA LEU A 175 3.82 5.53 4.06
C LEU A 175 3.70 6.16 5.45
N GLU A 176 4.75 6.84 5.93
CA GLU A 176 4.75 7.54 7.21
C GLU A 176 3.70 8.66 7.24
N SER A 177 3.65 9.50 6.19
CA SER A 177 2.64 10.57 6.07
C SER A 177 1.22 10.00 6.10
N LEU A 178 0.95 8.93 5.33
CA LEU A 178 -0.36 8.29 5.34
C LEU A 178 -0.67 7.66 6.72
N HIS A 179 0.30 7.03 7.36
CA HIS A 179 0.14 6.46 8.69
C HIS A 179 -0.21 7.54 9.73
N GLN A 180 0.48 8.69 9.72
CA GLN A 180 0.19 9.82 10.61
C GLN A 180 -1.21 10.40 10.37
N ILE A 181 -1.61 10.58 9.10
CA ILE A 181 -2.95 11.07 8.76
C ILE A 181 -4.04 10.14 9.31
N VAL A 182 -3.88 8.82 9.11
CA VAL A 182 -4.82 7.81 9.58
C VAL A 182 -4.84 7.74 11.11
N SER A 183 -3.68 7.69 11.75
CA SER A 183 -3.57 7.45 13.19
C SER A 183 -3.93 8.69 14.01
N ASP A 184 -3.37 9.84 13.66
CA ASP A 184 -3.54 11.07 14.44
C ASP A 184 -4.76 11.86 13.97
N GLY A 185 -4.89 12.02 12.66
CA GLY A 185 -6.01 12.76 12.05
C GLY A 185 -7.33 12.05 12.27
N PHE A 186 -7.49 10.85 11.70
CA PHE A 186 -8.77 10.14 11.76
C PHE A 186 -9.02 9.59 13.17
N GLY A 187 -7.97 9.20 13.90
CA GLY A 187 -8.09 8.79 15.30
C GLY A 187 -8.63 9.90 16.21
N GLY A 188 -8.16 11.14 16.03
CA GLY A 188 -8.67 12.30 16.78
C GLY A 188 -10.14 12.63 16.49
N ASP A 189 -10.57 12.43 15.23
CA ASP A 189 -11.98 12.55 14.86
C ASP A 189 -12.85 11.54 15.60
N LEU A 190 -12.45 10.27 15.65
CA LEU A 190 -13.25 9.24 16.34
C LEU A 190 -13.37 9.51 17.85
N GLN A 191 -12.31 10.00 18.49
CA GLN A 191 -12.38 10.43 19.90
C GLN A 191 -13.39 11.59 20.09
N THR A 192 -13.40 12.52 19.14
CA THR A 192 -14.36 13.63 19.13
C THR A 192 -15.79 13.15 18.87
N GLU A 193 -15.98 12.14 18.03
CA GLU A 193 -17.28 11.49 17.76
C GLU A 193 -17.81 10.76 18.99
N GLU A 194 -16.95 10.01 19.66
CA GLU A 194 -17.30 9.30 20.89
C GLU A 194 -17.79 10.27 21.98
N ALA A 195 -17.03 11.34 22.22
CA ALA A 195 -17.40 12.37 23.21
C ALA A 195 -18.72 13.07 22.85
N ALA A 196 -18.95 13.35 21.56
CA ALA A 196 -20.20 13.96 21.10
C ALA A 196 -21.40 13.03 21.34
N ILE A 197 -21.27 11.74 21.01
CA ILE A 197 -22.30 10.72 21.25
C ILE A 197 -22.60 10.62 22.75
N GLN A 198 -21.56 10.51 23.58
CA GLN A 198 -21.73 10.42 25.03
C GLN A 198 -22.53 11.61 25.58
N ASN A 199 -22.13 12.84 25.22
CA ASN A 199 -22.78 14.07 25.68
C ASN A 199 -24.24 14.19 25.18
N TYR A 200 -24.48 13.83 23.92
CA TYR A 200 -25.81 13.87 23.31
C TYR A 200 -26.79 12.97 24.06
N TYR A 201 -26.44 11.68 24.23
CA TYR A 201 -27.33 10.73 24.90
C TYR A 201 -27.44 10.99 26.41
N MET A 202 -26.38 11.50 27.05
CA MET A 202 -26.45 11.92 28.46
C MET A 202 -27.48 13.03 28.66
N THR A 203 -27.46 14.06 27.81
CA THR A 203 -28.42 15.17 27.85
C THR A 203 -29.86 14.66 27.67
N LEU A 204 -30.12 13.87 26.63
CA LEU A 204 -31.46 13.31 26.38
C LEU A 204 -31.96 12.44 27.55
N THR A 205 -31.06 11.68 28.17
CA THR A 205 -31.40 10.83 29.32
C THR A 205 -31.76 11.65 30.55
N MET A 206 -31.07 12.77 30.78
CA MET A 206 -31.36 13.70 31.88
C MET A 206 -32.69 14.44 31.69
N GLU A 207 -33.01 14.81 30.46
CA GLU A 207 -34.24 15.54 30.12
C GLU A 207 -35.49 14.63 30.11
N SER A 208 -35.31 13.34 29.80
CA SER A 208 -36.41 12.38 29.77
C SER A 208 -36.99 12.11 31.17
N GLN A 209 -38.32 11.97 31.24
CA GLN A 209 -39.03 11.51 32.44
C GLN A 209 -39.54 10.06 32.30
N ASP A 210 -39.47 9.47 31.11
CA ASP A 210 -39.94 8.12 30.83
C ASP A 210 -38.83 7.07 31.08
N PRO A 211 -39.01 6.13 32.03
CA PRO A 211 -38.03 5.07 32.28
C PRO A 211 -37.76 4.17 31.07
N ALA A 212 -38.78 3.86 30.25
CA ALA A 212 -38.60 3.02 29.06
C ALA A 212 -37.77 3.77 28.00
N GLY A 213 -38.09 5.04 27.77
CA GLY A 213 -37.28 5.93 26.92
C GLY A 213 -35.83 6.04 27.36
N LYS A 214 -35.55 6.12 28.68
CA LYS A 214 -34.17 6.12 29.20
C LYS A 214 -33.41 4.82 28.91
N ALA A 215 -34.07 3.67 29.09
CA ALA A 215 -33.47 2.38 28.76
C ALA A 215 -33.14 2.29 27.27
N ALA A 216 -34.08 2.68 26.40
CA ALA A 216 -33.85 2.70 24.95
C ALA A 216 -32.70 3.65 24.56
N LEU A 217 -32.63 4.85 25.15
CA LEU A 217 -31.52 5.78 24.90
C LEU A 217 -30.16 5.21 25.32
N ALA A 218 -30.10 4.45 26.41
CA ALA A 218 -28.88 3.78 26.84
C ALA A 218 -28.42 2.71 25.85
N GLU A 219 -29.35 1.87 25.36
CA GLU A 219 -29.06 0.88 24.32
C GLU A 219 -28.59 1.53 23.01
N TRP A 220 -29.26 2.60 22.58
CA TRP A 220 -28.85 3.35 21.39
C TRP A 220 -27.48 3.99 21.55
N LYS A 221 -27.17 4.55 22.72
CA LYS A 221 -25.84 5.10 23.00
C LYS A 221 -24.79 4.01 22.84
N GLU A 222 -24.97 2.87 23.49
CA GLU A 222 -24.03 1.75 23.43
C GLU A 222 -23.80 1.28 22.00
N PHE A 223 -24.88 1.13 21.23
CA PHE A 223 -24.78 0.77 19.81
C PHE A 223 -24.01 1.80 18.98
N ARG A 224 -24.17 3.11 19.23
CA ARG A 224 -23.42 4.14 18.49
C ARG A 224 -21.94 4.19 18.90
N ILE A 225 -21.65 3.96 20.17
CA ILE A 225 -20.28 3.90 20.68
C ILE A 225 -19.57 2.67 20.10
N SER A 226 -20.22 1.50 20.04
CA SER A 226 -19.61 0.32 19.42
C SER A 226 -19.29 0.53 17.94
N GLN A 227 -20.12 1.27 17.20
CA GLN A 227 -19.80 1.68 15.82
C GLN A 227 -18.55 2.57 15.73
N VAL A 228 -18.33 3.47 16.70
CA VAL A 228 -17.07 4.25 16.78
C VAL A 228 -15.88 3.34 17.10
N HIS A 229 -16.05 2.39 18.01
CA HIS A 229 -14.99 1.44 18.37
C HIS A 229 -14.58 0.53 17.21
N ASN A 230 -15.53 0.00 16.44
CA ASN A 230 -15.21 -0.79 15.22
C ASN A 230 -14.37 0.03 14.23
N ARG A 231 -14.72 1.31 14.01
CA ARG A 231 -13.95 2.21 13.13
C ARG A 231 -12.57 2.52 13.71
N SER A 232 -12.48 2.71 15.02
CA SER A 232 -11.19 2.93 15.70
C SER A 232 -10.27 1.71 15.56
N GLU A 233 -10.83 0.51 15.71
CA GLU A 233 -10.10 -0.74 15.49
C GLU A 233 -9.67 -0.87 14.02
N ALA A 234 -10.55 -0.56 13.06
CA ALA A 234 -10.20 -0.58 11.64
C ALA A 234 -9.03 0.38 11.32
N LEU A 235 -9.03 1.60 11.87
CA LEU A 235 -7.92 2.55 11.73
C LEU A 235 -6.61 1.99 12.30
N GLN A 236 -6.65 1.43 13.51
CA GLN A 236 -5.46 0.87 14.16
C GLN A 236 -4.88 -0.31 13.38
N ILE A 237 -5.74 -1.20 12.86
CA ILE A 237 -5.28 -2.32 12.05
C ILE A 237 -4.73 -1.81 10.71
N TYR A 238 -5.33 -0.77 10.11
CA TYR A 238 -4.81 -0.21 8.88
C TYR A 238 -3.45 0.47 9.08
N GLY A 239 -3.25 1.18 10.21
CA GLY A 239 -1.93 1.68 10.62
C GLY A 239 -0.89 0.55 10.65
N LYS A 240 -1.22 -0.58 11.28
CA LYS A 240 -0.34 -1.77 11.27
C LYS A 240 -0.08 -2.32 9.88
N VAL A 241 -1.04 -2.24 8.95
CA VAL A 241 -0.82 -2.63 7.55
C VAL A 241 0.23 -1.73 6.90
N LEU A 242 0.14 -0.41 7.10
CA LEU A 242 1.12 0.54 6.58
C LEU A 242 2.51 0.30 7.18
N ASP A 243 2.59 0.00 8.48
CA ASP A 243 3.86 -0.38 9.14
C ASP A 243 4.46 -1.64 8.52
N GLN A 244 3.65 -2.68 8.27
CA GLN A 244 4.14 -3.91 7.65
C GLN A 244 4.63 -3.70 6.21
N ILE A 245 3.99 -2.80 5.45
CA ILE A 245 4.44 -2.42 4.11
C ILE A 245 5.77 -1.65 4.21
N SER A 246 5.86 -0.69 5.13
CA SER A 246 7.06 0.10 5.42
C SER A 246 8.25 -0.80 5.79
N ASP A 247 8.06 -1.66 6.78
CA ASP A 247 9.07 -2.60 7.27
C ASP A 247 9.48 -3.62 6.20
N GLY A 248 8.50 -4.15 5.45
CA GLY A 248 8.75 -5.08 4.36
C GLY A 248 9.59 -4.45 3.26
N HIS A 249 9.29 -3.19 2.91
CA HIS A 249 10.04 -2.44 1.93
C HIS A 249 11.46 -2.11 2.43
N GLN A 250 11.61 -1.68 3.69
CA GLN A 250 12.92 -1.41 4.29
C GLN A 250 13.81 -2.66 4.30
N ARG A 251 13.24 -3.85 4.59
CA ARG A 251 13.96 -5.13 4.46
C ARG A 251 14.46 -5.38 3.04
N LEU A 252 13.62 -5.12 2.03
CA LEU A 252 14.04 -5.22 0.62
C LEU A 252 15.18 -4.25 0.31
N PHE A 253 15.13 -3.02 0.83
CA PHE A 253 16.19 -2.03 0.66
C PHE A 253 17.52 -2.47 1.28
N ASP A 254 17.49 -2.94 2.52
CA ASP A 254 18.69 -3.40 3.25
C ASP A 254 19.32 -4.62 2.56
N GLN A 255 18.49 -5.50 2.00
CA GLN A 255 18.91 -6.74 1.36
C GLN A 255 18.96 -6.68 -0.16
N ARG A 256 18.85 -5.49 -0.78
CA ARG A 256 18.70 -5.33 -2.23
C ARG A 256 19.77 -6.04 -3.05
N LEU A 257 21.02 -6.06 -2.58
CA LEU A 257 22.13 -6.74 -3.27
C LEU A 257 22.01 -8.28 -3.23
N ASN A 258 21.09 -8.82 -2.44
CA ASN A 258 20.95 -10.24 -2.11
C ASN A 258 19.49 -10.73 -2.07
N LEU A 259 18.60 -10.15 -2.89
CA LEU A 259 17.15 -10.43 -2.87
C LEU A 259 16.75 -11.90 -3.11
N SER A 260 17.66 -12.68 -3.68
CA SER A 260 17.48 -14.13 -3.93
C SER A 260 17.71 -15.00 -2.70
N LYS A 261 18.29 -14.45 -1.62
CA LYS A 261 18.60 -15.23 -0.42
C LYS A 261 17.32 -15.78 0.18
N LYS A 262 17.35 -17.07 0.56
CA LYS A 262 16.20 -17.79 1.10
C LYS A 262 15.61 -17.09 2.32
N GLU A 263 16.47 -16.58 3.19
CA GLU A 263 16.09 -15.87 4.41
C GLU A 263 15.30 -14.59 4.09
N VAL A 264 15.75 -13.83 3.07
CA VAL A 264 15.07 -12.60 2.61
C VAL A 264 13.70 -12.94 2.05
N LEU A 265 13.64 -13.93 1.17
CA LEU A 265 12.39 -14.40 0.56
C LEU A 265 11.40 -14.93 1.61
N GLN A 266 11.91 -15.60 2.66
CA GLN A 266 11.09 -16.07 3.77
C GLN A 266 10.53 -14.91 4.59
N GLN A 267 11.36 -13.95 5.00
CA GLN A 267 10.92 -12.77 5.77
C GLN A 267 9.89 -11.92 5.03
N VAL A 268 10.09 -11.72 3.72
CA VAL A 268 9.12 -11.03 2.86
C VAL A 268 7.83 -11.84 2.74
N GLY A 269 7.94 -13.17 2.58
CA GLY A 269 6.80 -14.08 2.56
C GLY A 269 6.01 -14.11 3.88
N ASP A 270 6.66 -13.91 5.02
CA ASP A 270 6.00 -13.79 6.31
C ASP A 270 5.26 -12.46 6.43
N SER A 271 5.86 -11.36 5.93
CA SER A 271 5.18 -10.04 5.83
C SER A 271 3.88 -10.13 5.03
N VAL A 272 3.86 -10.91 3.94
CA VAL A 272 2.65 -11.18 3.14
C VAL A 272 1.55 -11.83 3.98
N LYS A 273 1.89 -12.78 4.84
CA LYS A 273 0.90 -13.47 5.70
C LYS A 273 0.34 -12.50 6.72
N ASP A 274 1.18 -11.68 7.32
CA ASP A 274 0.79 -10.71 8.33
C ASP A 274 -0.15 -9.65 7.74
N ILE A 275 0.22 -9.03 6.61
CA ILE A 275 -0.64 -8.07 5.89
C ILE A 275 -1.98 -8.72 5.53
N ARG A 276 -1.98 -9.94 4.99
CA ARG A 276 -3.21 -10.65 4.61
C ARG A 276 -4.11 -10.91 5.81
N SER A 277 -3.54 -11.29 6.94
CA SER A 277 -4.28 -11.50 8.18
C SER A 277 -4.92 -10.20 8.66
N LEU A 278 -4.17 -9.09 8.69
CA LEU A 278 -4.65 -7.78 9.10
C LEU A 278 -5.79 -7.28 8.18
N LEU A 279 -5.63 -7.37 6.86
CA LEU A 279 -6.68 -7.01 5.90
C LEU A 279 -7.95 -7.84 6.08
N LYS A 280 -7.80 -9.15 6.35
CA LYS A 280 -8.95 -10.00 6.63
C LYS A 280 -9.68 -9.55 7.89
N THR A 281 -8.95 -9.17 8.94
CA THR A 281 -9.57 -8.65 10.17
C THR A 281 -10.36 -7.37 9.89
N ILE A 282 -9.75 -6.39 9.22
CA ILE A 282 -10.43 -5.12 8.88
C ILE A 282 -11.70 -5.36 8.06
N LYS A 283 -11.66 -6.25 7.07
CA LYS A 283 -12.82 -6.55 6.20
C LYS A 283 -14.00 -7.22 6.94
N ASN A 284 -13.79 -7.70 8.17
CA ASN A 284 -14.81 -8.38 8.98
C ASN A 284 -15.34 -7.55 10.16
N LEU A 285 -14.88 -6.30 10.33
CA LEU A 285 -15.39 -5.34 11.32
C LEU A 285 -16.68 -4.66 10.83
#